data_AF-A0A2T5IZW1-F1
#
_entry.id   AF-A0A2T5IZW1-F1
#
_cell.length_a   1.000
_cell.length_b   1.000
_cell.length_c   1.000
_cell.angle_alpha   90.00
_cell.angle_beta   90.00
_cell.angle_gamma   90.00
#
_symmetry.space_group_name_H-M   'P 1'
#
loop_
_entity.id
_entity.type
_entity.pdbx_description
1 polymer ?
#
loop_
_entity_poly.entity_id
_entity_poly.type
_entity_poly.pdbx_seq_one_letter_code
_entity_poly.pdbx_strand_id
1 'polypeptide(L)'
;MHFKSDDLLIGPILGYEGSDNSGTLHYTVCVLVKTEPLSIKLTAKWRSQGQPPEPLLRAKEKTISGTFYRFELSVKQPIGTQGEVIDYVLHIDNLDITPSLYANMGGNSFCFYVPAKQENPKIAYGSCNGFEPKSKDTSTPIWNKLYQHQITALYSDTTPFSLLLMGGDQVYADSLFNPYLKDTDPLFALQTWLNKEPTLKPKPQLAPALDKAYIDIYQRAWGNTAVRRVLACIPSLMMWDDHDIFDGWGSYEEGWCDSEIGQLIFTAASKAFCCFQLRLGQHNRTLLNSQPPNREQDFSWRVNLNNIDIVALDNRSQRTLRQIMSKEQWQRAIQAFQPSPEAKLMYVMVGVPPVYQRFEHSLEKVLLLEANNPKNGNLDDLRDHWNASHHEAERDRLFYSLDAINAQIEKVVILSGDVHVGGFGQVKGKRTVYQLISSALQYTAPSLPFWLGLRAISSTQPLSIHEDRLQIHIVPVPVANANEYLRMRNFAWLQLGTDNYLWFNWVAEDGIQRYLAR
;
A
#
# COMPACT_ATOMS: atom_id res chain seq x y z
N MET A 1 -14.09 28.39 19.30
CA MET A 1 -13.15 28.69 18.21
C MET A 1 -13.83 28.28 16.91
N HIS A 2 -13.73 29.09 15.85
CA HIS A 2 -14.21 28.68 14.52
C HIS A 2 -13.15 27.80 13.85
N PHE A 3 -13.57 26.68 13.26
CA PHE A 3 -12.71 25.81 12.45
C PHE A 3 -12.11 26.57 11.26
N LYS A 4 -10.81 26.35 11.00
CA LYS A 4 -10.09 26.85 9.82
C LYS A 4 -9.71 25.70 8.89
N SER A 5 -9.47 25.95 7.61
CA SER A 5 -8.99 24.93 6.67
C SER A 5 -7.75 24.17 7.18
N ASP A 6 -6.87 24.88 7.89
CA ASP A 6 -5.61 24.33 8.43
C ASP A 6 -5.84 23.42 9.65
N ASP A 7 -7.06 23.39 10.22
CA ASP A 7 -7.43 22.44 11.27
C ASP A 7 -7.68 21.03 10.70
N LEU A 8 -7.81 20.86 9.38
CA LEU A 8 -7.88 19.56 8.72
C LEU A 8 -6.48 19.01 8.43
N LEU A 9 -6.01 18.15 9.34
CA LEU A 9 -4.67 17.59 9.32
C LEU A 9 -4.50 16.49 8.27
N ILE A 10 -5.50 15.61 8.12
CA ILE A 10 -5.47 14.49 7.16
C ILE A 10 -6.86 14.30 6.55
N GLY A 11 -6.88 13.99 5.26
CA GLY A 11 -8.07 13.57 4.52
C GLY A 11 -8.79 14.70 3.77
N PRO A 12 -9.98 14.42 3.18
CA PRO A 12 -10.70 13.14 3.20
C PRO A 12 -9.89 11.96 2.63
N ILE A 13 -9.92 10.82 3.32
CA ILE A 13 -9.39 9.53 2.83
C ILE A 13 -10.58 8.65 2.51
N LEU A 14 -10.79 8.34 1.22
CA LEU A 14 -11.81 7.45 0.74
C LEU A 14 -11.30 6.01 0.74
N GLY A 15 -11.95 5.14 1.51
CA GLY A 15 -11.67 3.72 1.59
C GLY A 15 -12.77 2.88 0.95
N TYR A 16 -12.39 1.72 0.43
CA TYR A 16 -13.34 0.63 0.14
C TYR A 16 -13.28 -0.39 1.27
N GLU A 17 -14.43 -0.88 1.72
CA GLU A 17 -14.53 -1.85 2.82
C GLU A 17 -14.93 -3.24 2.32
N GLY A 18 -15.38 -3.38 1.08
CA GLY A 18 -15.89 -4.65 0.54
C GLY A 18 -17.38 -4.61 0.24
N SER A 19 -17.91 -5.78 -0.11
CA SER A 19 -19.33 -5.97 -0.42
C SER A 19 -20.01 -6.91 0.57
N ASP A 20 -21.31 -6.71 0.79
CA ASP A 20 -22.17 -7.69 1.46
C ASP A 20 -22.87 -8.64 0.46
N ASN A 21 -23.47 -9.71 0.99
CA ASN A 21 -24.22 -10.68 0.18
C ASN A 21 -25.49 -10.11 -0.46
N SER A 22 -25.89 -8.88 -0.12
CA SER A 22 -27.08 -8.21 -0.64
C SER A 22 -26.77 -7.27 -1.82
N GLY A 23 -25.53 -7.29 -2.32
CA GLY A 23 -25.07 -6.41 -3.40
C GLY A 23 -24.89 -4.96 -2.95
N THR A 24 -24.66 -4.72 -1.65
CA THR A 24 -24.24 -3.41 -1.14
C THR A 24 -22.72 -3.35 -1.15
N LEU A 25 -22.17 -2.26 -1.66
CA LEU A 25 -20.76 -1.89 -1.54
C LEU A 25 -20.59 -0.93 -0.38
N HIS A 26 -19.57 -1.16 0.44
CA HIS A 26 -19.27 -0.35 1.62
C HIS A 26 -18.02 0.48 1.39
N TYR A 27 -18.11 1.76 1.72
CA TYR A 27 -17.03 2.73 1.62
C TYR A 27 -16.85 3.48 2.93
N THR A 28 -15.68 4.06 3.12
CA THR A 28 -15.39 4.93 4.25
C THR A 28 -14.84 6.27 3.81
N VAL A 29 -15.16 7.32 4.56
CA VAL A 29 -14.47 8.62 4.45
C VAL A 29 -13.90 8.96 5.82
N CYS A 30 -12.58 9.04 5.90
CA CYS A 30 -11.87 9.30 7.14
C CYS A 30 -11.17 10.66 7.11
N VAL A 31 -11.16 11.35 8.25
CA VAL A 31 -10.42 12.61 8.44
C VAL A 31 -9.80 12.69 9.83
N LEU A 32 -8.69 13.42 9.93
CA LEU A 32 -8.10 13.83 11.21
C LEU A 32 -8.21 15.36 11.32
N VAL A 33 -8.86 15.83 12.39
CA VAL A 33 -8.98 17.27 12.68
C VAL A 33 -8.25 17.63 13.95
N LYS A 34 -7.50 18.73 13.93
CA LYS A 34 -6.68 19.20 15.05
C LYS A 34 -7.54 19.61 16.24
N THR A 35 -8.52 20.48 15.96
CA THR A 35 -9.47 20.99 16.95
C THR A 35 -10.80 20.30 16.72
N GLU A 36 -11.43 19.84 17.80
CA GLU A 36 -12.74 19.21 17.71
C GLU A 36 -13.79 20.24 17.24
N PRO A 37 -14.47 20.00 16.11
CA PRO A 37 -15.48 20.92 15.59
C PRO A 37 -16.79 20.83 16.40
N LEU A 38 -17.60 21.88 16.33
CA LEU A 38 -18.96 21.89 16.86
C LEU A 38 -19.88 20.97 16.07
N SER A 39 -19.66 20.88 14.76
CA SER A 39 -20.39 19.98 13.86
C SER A 39 -19.47 19.37 12.81
N ILE A 40 -19.68 18.09 12.52
CA ILE A 40 -19.04 17.43 11.38
C ILE A 40 -20.05 16.48 10.75
N LYS A 41 -20.27 16.62 9.45
CA LYS A 41 -21.24 15.84 8.69
C LYS A 41 -20.70 15.53 7.30
N LEU A 42 -20.99 14.34 6.81
CA LEU A 42 -20.77 13.99 5.41
C LEU A 42 -22.12 13.95 4.69
N THR A 43 -22.21 14.56 3.52
CA THR A 43 -23.33 14.38 2.59
C THR A 43 -22.84 13.69 1.33
N ALA A 44 -23.66 12.82 0.75
CA ALA A 44 -23.36 12.12 -0.48
C ALA A 44 -24.61 12.03 -1.35
N LYS A 45 -24.44 12.06 -2.67
CA LYS A 45 -25.52 11.87 -3.63
C LYS A 45 -25.00 11.23 -4.90
N TRP A 46 -25.85 10.45 -5.54
CA TRP A 46 -25.63 10.02 -6.91
C TRP A 46 -25.68 11.21 -7.86
N ARG A 47 -24.90 11.15 -8.96
CA ARG A 47 -25.01 12.14 -10.03
C ARG A 47 -26.30 11.98 -10.84
N SER A 48 -26.81 10.75 -10.98
CA SER A 48 -28.15 10.54 -11.51
C SER A 48 -29.21 10.63 -10.41
N GLN A 49 -30.49 10.55 -10.78
CA GLN A 49 -31.59 10.51 -9.81
C GLN A 49 -31.63 9.15 -9.11
N GLY A 50 -30.81 8.98 -8.07
CA GLY A 50 -30.84 7.85 -7.14
C GLY A 50 -31.15 8.29 -5.71
N GLN A 51 -31.61 7.37 -4.86
CA GLN A 51 -31.68 7.64 -3.43
C GLN A 51 -30.25 7.89 -2.92
N PRO A 52 -29.98 9.06 -2.31
CA PRO A 52 -28.62 9.40 -1.87
C PRO A 52 -28.15 8.37 -0.84
N PRO A 53 -26.88 7.92 -0.90
CA PRO A 53 -26.28 7.21 0.22
C PRO A 53 -26.43 8.07 1.48
N GLU A 54 -26.78 7.46 2.61
CA GLU A 54 -26.85 8.14 3.90
C GLU A 54 -25.56 7.89 4.67
N PRO A 55 -24.61 8.84 4.71
CA PRO A 55 -23.37 8.61 5.41
C PRO A 55 -23.59 8.61 6.91
N LEU A 56 -22.93 7.69 7.60
CA LEU A 56 -23.06 7.54 9.04
C LEU A 56 -21.72 7.72 9.72
N LEU A 57 -21.66 8.63 10.69
CA LEU A 57 -20.50 8.75 11.57
C LEU A 57 -20.44 7.53 12.49
N ARG A 58 -19.39 6.72 12.36
CA ARG A 58 -19.26 5.42 13.05
C ARG A 58 -18.21 5.40 14.14
N ALA A 59 -17.13 6.15 13.95
CA ALA A 59 -16.08 6.28 14.95
C ALA A 59 -15.64 7.73 15.10
N LYS A 60 -15.31 8.07 16.34
CA LYS A 60 -14.71 9.33 16.76
C LYS A 60 -13.66 9.00 17.82
N GLU A 61 -12.40 9.09 17.45
CA GLU A 61 -11.29 8.65 18.28
C GLU A 61 -10.35 9.82 18.59
N LYS A 62 -9.99 9.97 19.86
CA LYS A 62 -9.00 10.97 20.27
C LYS A 62 -7.61 10.42 20.02
N THR A 63 -6.80 11.21 19.33
CA THR A 63 -5.37 10.99 19.13
C THR A 63 -4.59 12.08 19.86
N ILE A 64 -3.27 11.93 19.96
CA ILE A 64 -2.41 12.95 20.57
C ILE A 64 -2.37 14.27 19.78
N SER A 65 -2.66 14.23 18.48
CA SER A 65 -2.59 15.41 17.58
C SER A 65 -3.96 15.96 17.17
N GLY A 66 -5.05 15.29 17.52
CA GLY A 66 -6.40 15.66 17.05
C GLY A 66 -7.45 14.58 17.26
N THR A 67 -8.59 14.70 16.59
CA THR A 67 -9.69 13.74 16.64
C THR A 67 -9.88 13.12 15.26
N PHE A 68 -9.82 11.79 15.20
CA PHE A 68 -10.07 11.02 13.99
C PHE A 68 -11.56 10.72 13.86
N TYR A 69 -12.11 10.93 12.66
CA TYR A 69 -13.51 10.66 12.34
C TYR A 69 -13.59 9.68 11.18
N ARG A 70 -14.46 8.67 11.31
CA ARG A 70 -14.74 7.68 10.27
C ARG A 70 -16.22 7.69 9.93
N PHE A 71 -16.54 8.09 8.71
CA PHE A 71 -17.86 7.98 8.11
C PHE A 71 -17.96 6.71 7.27
N GLU A 72 -19.07 5.98 7.37
CA GLU A 72 -19.39 4.88 6.47
C GLU A 72 -20.42 5.31 5.45
N LEU A 73 -20.27 4.85 4.20
CA LEU A 73 -21.23 5.01 3.12
C LEU A 73 -21.54 3.61 2.57
N SER A 74 -22.77 3.17 2.78
CA SER A 74 -23.28 1.93 2.20
C SER A 74 -24.06 2.27 0.94
N VAL A 75 -23.67 1.66 -0.17
CA VAL A 75 -24.14 2.03 -1.51
C VAL A 75 -24.68 0.78 -2.20
N LYS A 76 -25.93 0.81 -2.64
CA LYS A 76 -26.45 -0.27 -3.49
C LYS A 76 -25.72 -0.25 -4.83
N GLN A 77 -25.12 -1.38 -5.18
CA GLN A 77 -24.32 -1.47 -6.39
C GLN A 77 -25.20 -1.23 -7.64
N PRO A 78 -24.75 -0.41 -8.60
CA PRO A 78 -25.45 -0.24 -9.87
C PRO A 78 -25.62 -1.57 -10.60
N ILE A 79 -26.80 -1.77 -11.18
CA ILE A 79 -27.14 -2.97 -11.97
C ILE A 79 -26.63 -2.79 -13.40
N GLY A 80 -26.20 -3.87 -14.04
CA GLY A 80 -25.79 -3.88 -15.45
C GLY A 80 -24.27 -3.70 -15.61
N THR A 81 -23.87 -3.05 -16.71
CA THR A 81 -22.48 -3.00 -17.19
C THR A 81 -21.81 -1.63 -17.05
N GLN A 82 -22.55 -0.61 -16.59
CA GLN A 82 -22.05 0.75 -16.43
C GLN A 82 -22.28 1.22 -15.00
N GLY A 83 -21.19 1.52 -14.29
CA GLY A 83 -21.23 2.08 -12.96
C GLY A 83 -21.69 3.54 -12.94
N GLU A 84 -21.63 4.13 -11.74
CA GLU A 84 -22.13 5.48 -11.51
C GLU A 84 -21.22 6.26 -10.56
N VAL A 85 -21.32 7.58 -10.58
CA VAL A 85 -20.52 8.48 -9.74
C VAL A 85 -21.34 9.00 -8.56
N ILE A 86 -20.72 8.99 -7.38
CA ILE A 86 -21.21 9.66 -6.18
C ILE A 86 -20.43 10.95 -6.01
N ASP A 87 -21.14 12.06 -5.82
CA ASP A 87 -20.59 13.31 -5.30
C ASP A 87 -20.77 13.36 -3.78
N TYR A 88 -19.76 13.84 -3.05
CA TYR A 88 -19.84 14.00 -1.60
C TYR A 88 -19.16 15.28 -1.10
N VAL A 89 -19.65 15.79 0.03
CA VAL A 89 -19.13 16.99 0.69
C VAL A 89 -18.98 16.71 2.18
N LEU A 90 -17.82 17.06 2.74
CA LEU A 90 -17.59 17.05 4.17
C LEU A 90 -17.84 18.45 4.72
N HIS A 91 -18.82 18.59 5.57
CA HIS A 91 -19.19 19.83 6.25
C HIS A 91 -18.54 19.82 7.63
N ILE A 92 -17.69 20.81 7.92
CA ILE A 92 -17.09 21.00 9.24
C ILE A 92 -17.47 22.39 9.74
N ASP A 93 -18.25 22.45 10.81
CA ASP A 93 -18.92 23.65 11.29
C ASP A 93 -19.72 24.33 10.17
N ASN A 94 -19.26 25.50 9.70
CA ASN A 94 -19.88 26.28 8.61
C ASN A 94 -19.03 26.27 7.33
N LEU A 95 -18.07 25.35 7.22
CA LEU A 95 -17.15 25.24 6.08
C LEU A 95 -17.39 23.93 5.31
N ASP A 96 -17.60 24.07 4.01
CA ASP A 96 -17.67 22.94 3.07
C ASP A 96 -16.27 22.57 2.60
N ILE A 97 -15.76 21.43 3.05
CA ILE A 97 -14.51 20.87 2.60
C ILE A 97 -14.71 20.30 1.18
N THR A 98 -14.08 20.94 0.19
CA THR A 98 -14.26 20.64 -1.24
C THR A 98 -12.91 20.67 -1.98
N PRO A 99 -12.83 20.16 -3.23
CA PRO A 99 -11.60 20.23 -4.02
C PRO A 99 -11.07 21.65 -4.20
N SER A 100 -11.96 22.64 -4.33
CA SER A 100 -11.59 24.04 -4.54
C SER A 100 -10.73 24.61 -3.41
N LEU A 101 -10.98 24.19 -2.16
CA LEU A 101 -10.22 24.62 -0.99
C LEU A 101 -8.76 24.16 -0.98
N TYR A 102 -8.42 23.08 -1.68
CA TYR A 102 -7.05 22.56 -1.69
C TYR A 102 -6.20 23.07 -2.84
N ALA A 103 -6.80 23.76 -3.80
CA ALA A 103 -6.29 23.70 -5.16
C ALA A 103 -6.64 24.82 -6.10
N ASN A 104 -7.60 25.68 -5.73
CA ASN A 104 -8.30 26.55 -6.69
C ASN A 104 -8.86 25.79 -7.90
N MET A 105 -9.13 24.48 -7.75
CA MET A 105 -9.81 23.70 -8.77
C MET A 105 -11.30 24.00 -8.73
N GLY A 106 -11.94 24.08 -9.89
CA GLY A 106 -13.41 24.14 -9.94
C GLY A 106 -14.02 22.90 -9.31
N GLY A 107 -15.18 23.03 -8.65
CA GLY A 107 -15.94 21.91 -8.10
C GLY A 107 -16.34 22.14 -6.64
N ASN A 108 -17.61 21.85 -6.36
CA ASN A 108 -18.23 22.07 -5.06
C ASN A 108 -18.33 20.78 -4.23
N SER A 109 -17.75 19.68 -4.71
CA SER A 109 -17.78 18.36 -4.06
C SER A 109 -16.62 17.48 -4.53
N PHE A 110 -16.21 16.54 -3.69
CA PHE A 110 -15.41 15.41 -4.14
C PHE A 110 -16.32 14.41 -4.86
N CYS A 111 -15.73 13.50 -5.62
CA CYS A 111 -16.49 12.50 -6.36
C CYS A 111 -15.69 11.22 -6.57
N PHE A 112 -16.39 10.09 -6.62
CA PHE A 112 -15.79 8.79 -6.88
C PHE A 112 -16.72 7.87 -7.66
N TYR A 113 -16.13 6.90 -8.34
CA TYR A 113 -16.85 5.96 -9.20
C TYR A 113 -17.17 4.65 -8.46
N VAL A 114 -18.41 4.19 -8.63
CA VAL A 114 -18.92 2.93 -8.10
C VAL A 114 -19.19 2.00 -9.29
N PRO A 115 -18.44 0.89 -9.45
CA PRO A 115 -18.60 0.02 -10.60
C PRO A 115 -19.93 -0.74 -10.54
N ALA A 116 -20.53 -0.99 -11.71
CA ALA A 116 -21.72 -1.83 -11.79
C ALA A 116 -21.37 -3.31 -11.60
N LYS A 117 -22.38 -4.13 -11.29
CA LYS A 117 -22.20 -5.55 -10.97
C LYS A 117 -21.54 -6.37 -12.09
N GLN A 118 -21.82 -6.06 -13.36
CA GLN A 118 -21.28 -6.78 -14.53
C GLN A 118 -20.11 -6.04 -15.19
N GLU A 119 -19.63 -4.96 -14.58
CA GLU A 119 -18.45 -4.24 -15.06
C GLU A 119 -17.18 -4.95 -14.62
N ASN A 120 -16.14 -4.93 -15.47
CA ASN A 120 -14.78 -5.32 -15.07
C ASN A 120 -14.09 -4.09 -14.45
N PRO A 121 -13.91 -4.03 -13.12
CA PRO A 121 -13.38 -2.85 -12.46
C PRO A 121 -11.97 -2.52 -12.95
N LYS A 122 -11.70 -1.22 -13.16
CA LYS A 122 -10.36 -0.72 -13.42
C LYS A 122 -9.68 -0.38 -12.10
N ILE A 123 -8.58 -1.05 -11.79
CA ILE A 123 -7.90 -0.95 -10.50
C ILE A 123 -6.51 -0.36 -10.71
N ALA A 124 -6.23 0.75 -10.02
CA ALA A 124 -4.89 1.32 -9.94
C ALA A 124 -4.08 0.65 -8.83
N TYR A 125 -2.76 0.59 -8.98
CA TYR A 125 -1.82 0.06 -8.01
C TYR A 125 -0.56 0.92 -7.94
N GLY A 126 -0.01 1.12 -6.75
CA GLY A 126 1.30 1.74 -6.54
C GLY A 126 1.78 1.64 -5.09
N SER A 127 3.09 1.80 -4.88
CA SER A 127 3.75 1.79 -3.57
C SER A 127 4.81 2.90 -3.45
N CYS A 128 5.50 2.99 -2.31
CA CYS A 128 6.67 3.86 -2.10
C CYS A 128 6.36 5.36 -2.26
N ASN A 129 5.51 5.85 -1.36
CA ASN A 129 4.96 7.20 -1.28
C ASN A 129 5.78 8.12 -0.33
N GLY A 130 7.08 8.24 -0.58
CA GLY A 130 8.01 8.99 0.26
C GLY A 130 7.89 10.50 0.28
N PHE A 131 7.56 11.07 1.44
CA PHE A 131 7.66 12.52 1.70
C PHE A 131 8.60 12.81 2.87
N GLU A 132 9.90 12.62 2.65
CA GLU A 132 10.90 12.94 3.64
C GLU A 132 11.15 14.44 3.80
N PRO A 133 11.43 14.95 5.02
CA PRO A 133 11.68 16.37 5.25
C PRO A 133 12.89 16.93 4.49
N LYS A 134 13.84 16.06 4.13
CA LYS A 134 15.10 16.44 3.47
C LYS A 134 15.09 16.23 1.96
N SER A 135 14.00 15.70 1.40
CA SER A 135 13.90 15.55 -0.06
C SER A 135 13.98 16.92 -0.72
N LYS A 136 14.92 17.10 -1.66
CA LYS A 136 15.00 18.29 -2.51
C LYS A 136 13.92 18.29 -3.59
N ASP A 137 13.36 17.11 -3.91
CA ASP A 137 12.28 16.98 -4.86
C ASP A 137 10.94 17.03 -4.14
N THR A 138 10.21 18.12 -4.34
CA THR A 138 8.84 18.32 -3.85
C THR A 138 7.80 18.12 -4.94
N SER A 139 8.21 17.74 -6.15
CA SER A 139 7.29 17.47 -7.26
C SER A 139 6.51 16.18 -7.01
N THR A 140 5.26 16.14 -7.46
CA THR A 140 4.37 14.98 -7.28
C THR A 140 3.75 14.53 -8.62
N PRO A 141 4.57 14.26 -9.65
CA PRO A 141 4.08 14.10 -11.02
C PRO A 141 3.15 12.90 -11.17
N ILE A 142 3.43 11.78 -10.49
CA ILE A 142 2.62 10.56 -10.58
C ILE A 142 1.28 10.73 -9.88
N TRP A 143 1.25 11.32 -8.68
CA TRP A 143 -0.02 11.69 -8.01
C TRP A 143 -0.87 12.64 -8.86
N ASN A 144 -0.26 13.64 -9.49
CA ASN A 144 -0.95 14.55 -10.38
C ASN A 144 -1.51 13.83 -11.61
N LYS A 145 -0.74 12.93 -12.24
CA LYS A 145 -1.19 12.11 -13.36
C LYS A 145 -2.33 11.17 -12.97
N LEU A 146 -2.22 10.52 -11.81
CA LEU A 146 -3.23 9.61 -11.29
C LEU A 146 -4.55 10.36 -11.04
N TYR A 147 -4.49 11.54 -10.42
CA TYR A 147 -5.64 12.43 -10.26
C TYR A 147 -6.23 12.87 -11.61
N GLN A 148 -5.39 13.31 -12.54
CA GLN A 148 -5.83 13.74 -13.88
C GLN A 148 -6.51 12.60 -14.64
N HIS A 149 -5.97 11.38 -14.58
CA HIS A 149 -6.59 10.19 -15.14
C HIS A 149 -7.98 9.96 -14.56
N GLN A 150 -8.11 10.01 -13.24
CA GLN A 150 -9.39 9.80 -12.58
C GLN A 150 -10.41 10.87 -12.95
N ILE A 151 -10.05 12.14 -12.83
CA ILE A 151 -10.97 13.25 -13.12
C ILE A 151 -11.37 13.26 -14.59
N THR A 152 -10.43 13.06 -15.51
CA THR A 152 -10.76 12.99 -16.95
C THR A 152 -11.75 11.85 -17.21
N ALA A 153 -11.54 10.68 -16.59
CA ALA A 153 -12.42 9.53 -16.76
C ALA A 153 -13.82 9.78 -16.18
N LEU A 154 -13.94 10.47 -15.05
CA LEU A 154 -15.23 10.82 -14.44
C LEU A 154 -16.09 11.80 -15.28
N TYR A 155 -15.52 12.44 -16.29
CA TYR A 155 -16.20 13.40 -17.19
C TYR A 155 -16.07 13.05 -18.68
N SER A 156 -15.64 11.83 -19.02
CA SER A 156 -15.49 11.35 -20.40
C SER A 156 -15.99 9.92 -20.56
N ASP A 157 -15.95 9.38 -21.78
CA ASP A 157 -16.35 8.00 -22.08
C ASP A 157 -15.29 6.95 -21.71
N THR A 158 -14.29 7.30 -20.88
CA THR A 158 -13.24 6.37 -20.45
C THR A 158 -13.52 5.86 -19.05
N THR A 159 -13.20 4.58 -18.78
CA THR A 159 -13.49 3.96 -17.48
C THR A 159 -12.67 4.59 -16.35
N PRO A 160 -13.32 5.14 -15.29
CA PRO A 160 -12.65 5.63 -14.08
C PRO A 160 -12.05 4.49 -13.27
N PHE A 161 -11.13 4.82 -12.36
CA PHE A 161 -10.67 3.86 -11.38
C PHE A 161 -11.78 3.60 -10.36
N SER A 162 -12.09 2.32 -10.16
CA SER A 162 -13.00 1.85 -9.11
C SER A 162 -12.28 1.71 -7.76
N LEU A 163 -10.96 1.49 -7.80
CA LEU A 163 -10.15 1.20 -6.63
C LEU A 163 -8.68 1.58 -6.86
N LEU A 164 -8.02 2.07 -5.82
CA LEU A 164 -6.57 2.24 -5.71
C LEU A 164 -6.02 1.27 -4.66
N LEU A 165 -5.17 0.35 -5.09
CA LEU A 165 -4.43 -0.55 -4.22
C LEU A 165 -3.07 0.09 -3.88
N MET A 166 -2.77 0.22 -2.60
CA MET A 166 -1.56 0.85 -2.10
C MET A 166 -0.69 -0.21 -1.40
N GLY A 167 0.42 -0.54 -2.04
CA GLY A 167 1.16 -1.79 -1.84
C GLY A 167 2.23 -1.80 -0.75
N GLY A 168 2.27 -0.81 0.13
CA GLY A 168 3.31 -0.64 1.14
C GLY A 168 4.13 0.63 0.93
N ASP A 169 4.86 1.02 1.97
CA ASP A 169 5.61 2.27 2.05
C ASP A 169 4.71 3.49 1.79
N GLN A 170 3.54 3.53 2.41
CA GLN A 170 2.62 4.65 2.20
C GLN A 170 3.04 5.90 2.95
N VAL A 171 3.85 5.72 3.98
CA VAL A 171 4.63 6.74 4.66
C VAL A 171 6.05 6.23 4.92
N TYR A 172 6.96 7.16 5.25
CA TYR A 172 8.36 6.85 5.54
C TYR A 172 8.72 7.33 6.95
N ALA A 173 8.79 6.38 7.87
CA ALA A 173 9.01 6.60 9.30
C ALA A 173 10.50 6.71 9.67
N ASP A 174 11.40 6.63 8.70
CA ASP A 174 12.87 6.69 8.87
C ASP A 174 13.31 8.02 9.49
N SER A 175 12.51 9.07 9.26
CA SER A 175 12.67 10.37 9.90
C SER A 175 12.63 10.35 11.44
N LEU A 176 12.16 9.26 12.06
CA LEU A 176 12.26 9.01 13.50
C LEU A 176 13.72 8.97 14.00
N PHE A 177 14.65 8.54 13.14
CA PHE A 177 16.07 8.39 13.45
C PHE A 177 16.91 9.61 13.06
N ASN A 178 16.28 10.79 12.94
CA ASN A 178 16.95 12.02 12.51
C ASN A 178 18.22 12.32 13.36
N PRO A 179 19.43 12.32 12.77
CA PRO A 179 20.69 12.46 13.50
C PRO A 179 20.90 13.83 14.16
N TYR A 180 20.03 14.81 13.88
CA TYR A 180 20.09 16.15 14.44
C TYR A 180 19.20 16.34 15.68
N LEU A 181 18.51 15.30 16.15
CA LEU A 181 17.75 15.38 17.40
C LEU A 181 18.71 15.63 18.58
N LYS A 182 18.29 16.51 19.50
CA LYS A 182 19.02 16.77 20.74
C LYS A 182 18.65 15.73 21.78
N ASP A 183 19.53 15.50 22.76
CA ASP A 183 19.32 14.59 23.89
C ASP A 183 18.07 14.93 24.75
N THR A 184 17.58 16.16 24.67
CA THR A 184 16.33 16.61 25.27
C THR A 184 15.07 16.08 24.57
N ASP A 185 15.17 15.67 23.31
CA ASP A 185 14.06 15.09 22.55
C ASP A 185 13.88 13.60 22.92
N PRO A 186 12.68 13.15 23.31
CA PRO A 186 12.47 11.73 23.63
C PRO A 186 12.86 10.77 22.51
N LEU A 187 12.73 11.16 21.23
CA LEU A 187 13.10 10.32 20.08
C LEU A 187 14.61 10.16 19.90
N PHE A 188 15.44 10.98 20.56
CA PHE A 188 16.90 10.78 20.57
C PHE A 188 17.30 9.39 21.09
N ALA A 189 16.45 8.77 21.93
CA ALA A 189 16.64 7.42 22.40
C ALA A 189 16.72 6.39 21.25
N LEU A 190 16.06 6.64 20.11
CA LEU A 190 16.06 5.73 18.95
C LEU A 190 17.43 5.65 18.28
N GLN A 191 18.12 6.78 18.15
CA GLN A 191 19.50 6.79 17.68
C GLN A 191 20.43 6.05 18.64
N THR A 192 20.23 6.26 19.95
CA THR A 192 21.05 5.59 20.97
C THR A 192 20.81 4.08 20.95
N TRP A 193 19.55 3.68 20.85
CA TRP A 193 19.12 2.29 20.71
C TRP A 193 19.82 1.65 19.52
N LEU A 194 19.60 2.17 18.30
CA LEU A 194 20.15 1.62 17.06
C LEU A 194 21.70 1.53 17.04
N ASN A 195 22.39 2.41 17.78
CA ASN A 195 23.85 2.45 17.80
C ASN A 195 24.54 1.66 18.93
N LYS A 196 23.87 1.39 20.05
CA LYS A 196 24.53 0.86 21.26
C LYS A 196 24.17 -0.60 21.55
N GLU A 197 22.89 -0.90 21.75
CA GLU A 197 22.43 -2.26 22.06
C GLU A 197 20.88 -2.32 22.06
N PRO A 198 20.27 -3.43 21.59
CA PRO A 198 18.82 -3.65 21.67
C PRO A 198 18.26 -3.66 23.10
N THR A 199 19.10 -3.79 24.13
CA THR A 199 18.66 -3.88 25.54
C THR A 199 18.35 -2.53 26.21
N LEU A 200 18.51 -1.41 25.50
CA LEU A 200 18.22 -0.07 26.02
C LEU A 200 16.77 0.04 26.53
N LYS A 201 16.61 0.47 27.79
CA LYS A 201 15.29 0.68 28.39
C LYS A 201 14.69 2.04 27.95
N PRO A 202 13.42 2.08 27.52
CA PRO A 202 12.77 3.32 27.13
C PRO A 202 12.47 4.21 28.33
N LYS A 203 12.52 5.52 28.13
CA LYS A 203 11.95 6.49 29.08
C LYS A 203 10.43 6.59 28.87
N PRO A 204 9.62 6.92 29.89
CA PRO A 204 8.17 7.02 29.77
C PRO A 204 7.67 7.99 28.69
N GLN A 205 8.47 9.00 28.34
CA GLN A 205 8.13 10.00 27.32
C GLN A 205 8.26 9.47 25.88
N LEU A 206 8.91 8.33 25.67
CA LEU A 206 9.16 7.80 24.32
C LEU A 206 7.86 7.37 23.64
N ALA A 207 6.98 6.65 24.36
CA ALA A 207 5.71 6.16 23.80
C ALA A 207 4.80 7.29 23.26
N PRO A 208 4.47 8.35 24.02
CA PRO A 208 3.69 9.46 23.48
C PRO A 208 4.43 10.25 22.38
N ALA A 209 5.77 10.33 22.44
CA ALA A 209 6.54 10.96 21.38
C ALA A 209 6.46 10.18 20.05
N LEU A 210 6.51 8.85 20.11
CA LEU A 210 6.30 7.96 18.97
C LEU A 210 4.88 8.09 18.42
N ASP A 211 3.85 8.00 19.27
CA ASP A 211 2.45 8.18 18.86
C ASP A 211 2.25 9.51 18.10
N LYS A 212 2.86 10.61 18.59
CA LYS A 212 2.82 11.90 17.90
C LYS A 212 3.59 11.88 16.58
N ALA A 213 4.80 11.33 16.58
CA ALA A 213 5.68 11.34 15.41
C ALA A 213 5.07 10.57 14.23
N TYR A 214 4.43 9.42 14.47
CA TYR A 214 3.72 8.71 13.41
C TYR A 214 2.57 9.53 12.84
N ILE A 215 1.78 10.23 13.66
CA ILE A 215 0.74 11.12 13.13
C ILE A 215 1.35 12.26 12.30
N ASP A 216 2.46 12.86 12.75
CA ASP A 216 3.17 13.90 12.00
C ASP A 216 3.72 13.36 10.65
N ILE A 217 4.15 12.10 10.60
CA ILE A 217 4.58 11.40 9.38
C ILE A 217 3.42 11.28 8.39
N TYR A 218 2.26 10.78 8.83
CA TYR A 218 1.06 10.71 7.99
C TYR A 218 0.57 12.09 7.57
N GLN A 219 0.60 13.08 8.46
CA GLN A 219 0.24 14.46 8.14
C GLN A 219 1.15 15.04 7.06
N ARG A 220 2.46 14.73 7.06
CA ARG A 220 3.36 15.19 5.98
C ARG A 220 3.02 14.53 4.64
N ALA A 221 2.93 13.21 4.63
CA ALA A 221 2.73 12.45 3.39
C ALA A 221 1.33 12.71 2.80
N TRP A 222 0.29 12.61 3.63
CA TRP A 222 -1.11 12.71 3.21
C TRP A 222 -1.69 14.10 3.45
N GLY A 223 -0.89 15.03 3.98
CA GLY A 223 -1.14 16.47 3.93
C GLY A 223 -0.87 17.06 2.56
N ASN A 224 -0.03 16.42 1.76
CA ASN A 224 0.33 16.87 0.42
C ASN A 224 -0.93 16.97 -0.47
N THR A 225 -1.10 18.13 -1.10
CA THR A 225 -2.26 18.44 -1.92
C THR A 225 -2.51 17.42 -3.04
N ALA A 226 -1.47 16.92 -3.70
CA ALA A 226 -1.63 15.96 -4.80
C ALA A 226 -2.12 14.59 -4.29
N VAL A 227 -1.58 14.14 -3.15
CA VAL A 227 -2.01 12.90 -2.48
C VAL A 227 -3.45 13.02 -1.99
N ARG A 228 -3.79 14.10 -1.28
CA ARG A 228 -5.15 14.36 -0.77
C ARG A 228 -6.21 14.28 -1.86
N ARG A 229 -5.95 14.87 -3.02
CA ARG A 229 -6.91 14.89 -4.14
C ARG A 229 -7.21 13.49 -4.67
N VAL A 230 -6.20 12.63 -4.74
CA VAL A 230 -6.38 11.24 -5.16
C VAL A 230 -7.13 10.45 -4.09
N LEU A 231 -6.66 10.50 -2.84
CA LEU A 231 -7.29 9.76 -1.73
C LEU A 231 -8.73 10.21 -1.47
N ALA A 232 -9.11 11.44 -1.84
CA ALA A 232 -10.49 11.90 -1.76
C ALA A 232 -11.38 11.41 -2.93
N CYS A 233 -10.82 11.01 -4.07
CA CYS A 233 -11.60 10.72 -5.29
C CYS A 233 -11.53 9.26 -5.76
N ILE A 234 -10.62 8.46 -5.20
CA ILE A 234 -10.48 7.04 -5.55
C ILE A 234 -10.53 6.22 -4.26
N PRO A 235 -11.50 5.31 -4.10
CA PRO A 235 -11.53 4.39 -2.98
C PRO A 235 -10.23 3.62 -2.88
N SER A 236 -9.68 3.49 -1.69
CA SER A 236 -8.38 2.85 -1.49
C SER A 236 -8.45 1.61 -0.59
N LEU A 237 -7.59 0.64 -0.86
CA LEU A 237 -7.22 -0.45 0.05
C LEU A 237 -5.70 -0.45 0.16
N MET A 238 -5.18 -0.66 1.36
CA MET A 238 -3.77 -0.44 1.66
C MET A 238 -3.18 -1.60 2.47
N MET A 239 -1.90 -1.87 2.25
CA MET A 239 -1.05 -2.64 3.15
C MET A 239 0.17 -1.81 3.52
N TRP A 240 0.82 -2.17 4.61
CA TRP A 240 2.11 -1.58 4.97
C TRP A 240 3.29 -2.36 4.41
N ASP A 241 4.45 -1.73 4.39
CA ASP A 241 5.76 -2.38 4.34
C ASP A 241 6.64 -1.85 5.49
N ASP A 242 7.95 -2.08 5.45
CA ASP A 242 8.87 -1.69 6.51
C ASP A 242 8.90 -0.19 6.76
N HIS A 243 8.96 0.68 5.73
CA HIS A 243 9.06 2.12 5.99
C HIS A 243 7.83 2.72 6.67
N ASP A 244 6.68 2.02 6.66
CA ASP A 244 5.53 2.40 7.48
C ASP A 244 5.78 2.21 8.99
N ILE A 245 6.80 1.42 9.36
CA ILE A 245 7.34 1.19 10.71
C ILE A 245 8.71 1.87 10.85
N PHE A 246 9.73 1.37 10.16
CA PHE A 246 10.96 2.05 9.73
C PHE A 246 11.79 1.10 8.85
N ASP A 247 12.71 1.68 8.08
CA ASP A 247 13.68 1.02 7.20
C ASP A 247 14.22 -0.33 7.73
N GLY A 248 14.01 -1.40 6.97
CA GLY A 248 14.50 -2.74 7.26
C GLY A 248 13.78 -3.46 8.41
N TRP A 249 12.60 -3.00 8.84
CA TRP A 249 11.85 -3.66 9.93
C TRP A 249 11.68 -5.17 9.66
N GLY A 250 12.12 -5.99 10.61
CA GLY A 250 12.12 -7.45 10.51
C GLY A 250 13.41 -8.07 9.96
N SER A 251 14.37 -7.27 9.49
CA SER A 251 15.62 -7.75 8.86
C SER A 251 16.89 -7.45 9.66
N TYR A 252 16.71 -6.83 10.83
CA TYR A 252 17.76 -6.70 11.85
C TYR A 252 18.00 -8.04 12.57
N GLU A 253 19.15 -8.15 13.23
CA GLU A 253 19.44 -9.30 14.10
C GLU A 253 18.39 -9.48 15.20
N GLU A 254 18.31 -10.70 15.75
CA GLU A 254 17.35 -11.02 16.81
C GLU A 254 17.54 -10.08 18.03
N GLY A 255 16.43 -9.70 18.65
CA GLY A 255 16.43 -8.82 19.83
C GLY A 255 16.19 -7.35 19.53
N TRP A 256 16.43 -6.85 18.31
CA TRP A 256 16.12 -5.46 17.95
C TRP A 256 14.61 -5.21 17.95
N CYS A 257 13.88 -5.84 17.02
CA CYS A 257 12.43 -5.67 16.90
C CYS A 257 11.66 -6.20 18.14
N ASP A 258 12.26 -7.13 18.91
CA ASP A 258 11.69 -7.71 20.13
C ASP A 258 11.98 -6.89 21.40
N SER A 259 12.89 -5.91 21.33
CA SER A 259 13.22 -5.05 22.47
C SER A 259 12.04 -4.18 22.92
N GLU A 260 12.10 -3.65 24.15
CA GLU A 260 11.07 -2.73 24.65
C GLU A 260 10.90 -1.49 23.76
N ILE A 261 11.99 -0.94 23.23
CA ILE A 261 11.93 0.18 22.27
C ILE A 261 11.31 -0.28 20.94
N GLY A 262 11.73 -1.43 20.41
CA GLY A 262 11.16 -2.01 19.19
C GLY A 262 9.64 -2.23 19.30
N GLN A 263 9.17 -2.76 20.43
CA GLN A 263 7.74 -2.95 20.69
C GLN A 263 6.96 -1.63 20.80
N LEU A 264 7.56 -0.58 21.37
CA LEU A 264 6.95 0.75 21.40
C LEU A 264 6.83 1.36 19.99
N ILE A 265 7.86 1.20 19.15
CA ILE A 265 7.83 1.63 17.75
C ILE A 265 6.70 0.91 16.99
N PHE A 266 6.66 -0.43 17.06
CA PHE A 266 5.63 -1.23 16.41
C PHE A 266 4.22 -0.86 16.87
N THR A 267 4.04 -0.66 18.18
CA THR A 267 2.75 -0.26 18.77
C THR A 267 2.29 1.08 18.21
N ALA A 268 3.18 2.07 18.13
CA ALA A 268 2.83 3.38 17.59
C ALA A 268 2.57 3.32 16.06
N ALA A 269 3.37 2.57 15.30
CA ALA A 269 3.20 2.35 13.87
C ALA A 269 1.84 1.69 13.57
N SER A 270 1.56 0.56 14.22
CA SER A 270 0.34 -0.23 14.01
C SER A 270 -0.93 0.53 14.40
N LYS A 271 -0.91 1.35 15.46
CA LYS A 271 -2.02 2.27 15.77
C LYS A 271 -2.29 3.24 14.61
N ALA A 272 -1.26 3.88 14.08
CA ALA A 272 -1.40 4.83 12.97
C ALA A 272 -1.85 4.10 11.68
N PHE A 273 -1.26 2.95 11.38
CA PHE A 273 -1.64 2.08 10.26
C PHE A 273 -3.11 1.65 10.32
N CYS A 274 -3.58 1.16 11.48
CA CYS A 274 -4.97 0.80 11.68
C CYS A 274 -5.92 1.99 11.47
N CYS A 275 -5.57 3.18 11.97
CA CYS A 275 -6.39 4.37 11.82
C CYS A 275 -6.47 4.86 10.36
N PHE A 276 -5.32 5.00 9.69
CA PHE A 276 -5.24 5.74 8.44
C PHE A 276 -5.26 4.83 7.20
N GLN A 277 -4.61 3.66 7.26
CA GLN A 277 -4.46 2.77 6.11
C GLN A 277 -5.50 1.65 6.07
N LEU A 278 -5.68 0.89 7.16
CA LEU A 278 -6.68 -0.18 7.20
C LEU A 278 -8.09 0.35 7.40
N ARG A 279 -8.25 1.36 8.27
CA ARG A 279 -9.55 1.96 8.65
C ARG A 279 -10.57 0.91 9.12
N LEU A 280 -10.06 -0.12 9.80
CA LEU A 280 -10.73 -1.40 10.12
C LEU A 280 -12.25 -1.24 10.30
N GLY A 281 -13.00 -1.80 9.36
CA GLY A 281 -14.46 -1.87 9.38
C GLY A 281 -14.98 -3.30 9.53
N GLN A 282 -16.25 -3.51 9.22
CA GLN A 282 -16.88 -4.83 9.33
C GLN A 282 -16.36 -5.83 8.27
N HIS A 283 -16.07 -5.35 7.06
CA HIS A 283 -15.75 -6.17 5.89
C HIS A 283 -14.25 -6.13 5.53
N ASN A 284 -13.62 -4.96 5.54
CA ASN A 284 -12.16 -4.83 5.42
C ASN A 284 -11.53 -4.94 6.81
N ARG A 285 -11.33 -6.19 7.22
CA ARG A 285 -10.71 -6.57 8.49
C ARG A 285 -9.57 -7.53 8.25
N THR A 286 -8.69 -7.65 9.23
CA THR A 286 -7.62 -8.63 9.19
C THR A 286 -8.20 -10.05 9.10
N LEU A 287 -7.41 -11.01 8.62
CA LEU A 287 -7.73 -12.44 8.63
C LEU A 287 -7.75 -13.00 10.07
N LEU A 288 -7.47 -12.17 11.07
CA LEU A 288 -7.56 -12.46 12.49
C LEU A 288 -8.87 -11.93 13.08
N ASN A 289 -9.22 -12.44 14.25
CA ASN A 289 -10.36 -11.92 15.00
C ASN A 289 -10.08 -10.50 15.49
N SER A 290 -11.13 -9.71 15.71
CA SER A 290 -11.10 -8.30 16.13
C SER A 290 -10.45 -8.12 17.52
N GLN A 291 -9.12 -8.05 17.55
CA GLN A 291 -8.29 -7.87 18.74
C GLN A 291 -7.39 -6.63 18.56
N PRO A 292 -6.91 -6.03 19.66
CA PRO A 292 -6.03 -4.87 19.59
C PRO A 292 -4.71 -5.17 18.88
N PRO A 293 -4.09 -4.18 18.20
CA PRO A 293 -2.87 -4.38 17.43
C PRO A 293 -1.72 -4.84 18.32
N ASN A 294 -1.05 -5.92 17.92
CA ASN A 294 0.18 -6.42 18.53
C ASN A 294 0.98 -7.22 17.50
N ARG A 295 2.26 -7.49 17.77
CA ARG A 295 3.15 -8.17 16.82
C ARG A 295 2.81 -9.65 16.59
N GLU A 296 2.13 -10.28 17.55
CA GLU A 296 1.67 -11.67 17.41
C GLU A 296 0.53 -11.79 16.40
N GLN A 297 -0.10 -10.68 16.03
CA GLN A 297 -1.16 -10.61 15.04
C GLN A 297 -0.63 -9.94 13.77
N ASP A 298 -0.90 -10.55 12.63
CA ASP A 298 -0.62 -9.94 11.35
C ASP A 298 -1.87 -9.25 10.79
N PHE A 299 -1.63 -8.29 9.91
CA PHE A 299 -2.63 -7.45 9.29
C PHE A 299 -3.00 -7.89 7.88
N SER A 300 -2.75 -9.16 7.52
CA SER A 300 -3.21 -9.69 6.24
C SER A 300 -4.73 -9.57 6.16
N TRP A 301 -5.29 -9.25 4.99
CA TRP A 301 -6.73 -9.09 4.80
C TRP A 301 -7.18 -9.60 3.43
N ARG A 302 -8.49 -9.82 3.28
CA ARG A 302 -9.12 -10.20 2.01
C ARG A 302 -10.40 -9.42 1.80
N VAL A 303 -10.57 -8.88 0.59
CA VAL A 303 -11.77 -8.18 0.14
C VAL A 303 -12.08 -8.59 -1.31
N ASN A 304 -13.36 -8.61 -1.69
CA ASN A 304 -13.78 -8.81 -3.07
C ASN A 304 -14.39 -7.54 -3.69
N LEU A 305 -14.24 -7.39 -5.00
CA LEU A 305 -14.93 -6.40 -5.81
C LEU A 305 -15.34 -7.05 -7.13
N ASN A 306 -16.65 -7.22 -7.35
CA ASN A 306 -17.20 -7.98 -8.47
C ASN A 306 -16.54 -9.37 -8.55
N ASN A 307 -15.95 -9.68 -9.70
CA ASN A 307 -15.26 -10.93 -10.02
C ASN A 307 -13.78 -10.92 -9.62
N ILE A 308 -13.34 -10.02 -8.74
CA ILE A 308 -11.94 -9.89 -8.31
C ILE A 308 -11.85 -10.14 -6.81
N ASP A 309 -11.12 -11.18 -6.44
CA ASP A 309 -10.64 -11.36 -5.06
C ASP A 309 -9.31 -10.62 -4.89
N ILE A 310 -9.16 -9.91 -3.78
CA ILE A 310 -7.96 -9.15 -3.44
C ILE A 310 -7.51 -9.60 -2.05
N VAL A 311 -6.28 -10.07 -1.95
CA VAL A 311 -5.65 -10.52 -0.72
C VAL A 311 -4.40 -9.71 -0.51
N ALA A 312 -4.24 -9.04 0.63
CA ALA A 312 -2.97 -8.47 1.02
C ALA A 312 -2.34 -9.33 2.10
N LEU A 313 -1.06 -9.66 1.92
CA LEU A 313 -0.26 -10.32 2.93
C LEU A 313 0.42 -9.28 3.80
N ASP A 314 0.65 -9.61 5.07
CA ASP A 314 1.50 -8.82 5.94
C ASP A 314 2.89 -9.46 6.04
N ASN A 315 3.88 -8.85 5.41
CA ASN A 315 5.24 -9.39 5.38
C ASN A 315 6.15 -8.77 6.46
N ARG A 316 5.59 -8.05 7.45
CA ARG A 316 6.37 -7.26 8.42
C ARG A 316 6.03 -7.54 9.88
N SER A 317 4.78 -7.81 10.26
CA SER A 317 4.43 -8.08 11.67
C SER A 317 5.25 -9.20 12.29
N GLN A 318 5.23 -10.37 11.66
CA GLN A 318 5.84 -11.60 12.17
C GLN A 318 7.18 -11.91 11.51
N ARG A 319 7.74 -10.93 10.79
CA ARG A 319 9.03 -11.06 10.13
C ARG A 319 10.16 -11.13 11.15
N THR A 320 11.12 -11.98 10.85
CA THR A 320 12.45 -12.08 11.47
C THR A 320 13.47 -12.28 10.36
N LEU A 321 14.76 -12.24 10.72
CA LEU A 321 15.85 -12.51 9.79
C LEU A 321 15.74 -13.88 9.06
N ARG A 322 14.95 -14.84 9.56
CA ARG A 322 14.84 -16.18 8.97
C ARG A 322 13.42 -16.57 8.58
N GLN A 323 12.47 -15.64 8.72
CA GLN A 323 11.06 -15.89 8.52
C GLN A 323 10.37 -14.62 8.02
N ILE A 324 9.59 -14.70 6.95
CA ILE A 324 8.71 -13.61 6.50
C ILE A 324 7.39 -13.68 7.23
N MET A 325 6.74 -14.86 7.22
CA MET A 325 5.45 -15.08 7.86
C MET A 325 5.49 -16.30 8.78
N SER A 326 4.79 -16.23 9.92
CA SER A 326 4.69 -17.40 10.81
C SER A 326 3.96 -18.56 10.12
N LYS A 327 4.08 -19.75 10.70
CA LYS A 327 3.33 -20.93 10.25
C LYS A 327 1.82 -20.69 10.28
N GLU A 328 1.32 -20.06 11.33
CA GLU A 328 -0.09 -19.77 11.56
C GLU A 328 -0.60 -18.72 10.56
N GLN A 329 0.23 -17.73 10.23
CA GLN A 329 -0.07 -16.76 9.18
C GLN A 329 -0.12 -17.40 7.80
N TRP A 330 0.85 -18.27 7.47
CA TRP A 330 0.85 -19.04 6.22
C TRP A 330 -0.44 -19.87 6.05
N GLN A 331 -0.92 -20.52 7.11
CA GLN A 331 -2.16 -21.29 7.06
C GLN A 331 -3.37 -20.41 6.71
N ARG A 332 -3.46 -19.21 7.28
CA ARG A 332 -4.53 -18.25 6.99
C ARG A 332 -4.40 -17.67 5.59
N ALA A 333 -3.20 -17.36 5.13
CA ALA A 333 -2.95 -16.90 3.76
C ALA A 333 -3.40 -17.96 2.73
N ILE A 334 -3.03 -19.23 2.93
CA ILE A 334 -3.42 -20.33 2.03
C ILE A 334 -4.94 -20.54 1.99
N GLN A 335 -5.63 -20.39 3.12
CA GLN A 335 -7.09 -20.36 3.14
C GLN A 335 -7.65 -19.14 2.39
N ALA A 336 -7.06 -17.96 2.58
CA ALA A 336 -7.49 -16.73 1.91
C ALA A 336 -7.29 -16.79 0.39
N PHE A 337 -6.36 -17.61 -0.11
CA PHE A 337 -6.16 -17.85 -1.55
C PHE A 337 -7.26 -18.70 -2.20
N GLN A 338 -8.14 -19.36 -1.44
CA GLN A 338 -9.24 -20.11 -2.06
C GLN A 338 -10.24 -19.16 -2.74
N PRO A 339 -10.45 -19.23 -4.07
CA PRO A 339 -11.28 -18.27 -4.79
C PRO A 339 -12.73 -18.25 -4.29
N SER A 340 -13.33 -17.05 -4.27
CA SER A 340 -14.77 -16.88 -4.08
C SER A 340 -15.51 -17.47 -5.29
N PRO A 341 -16.76 -17.96 -5.13
CA PRO A 341 -17.50 -18.58 -6.24
C PRO A 341 -17.65 -17.70 -7.50
N GLU A 342 -17.73 -16.38 -7.33
CA GLU A 342 -17.87 -15.42 -8.44
C GLU A 342 -16.51 -14.88 -8.97
N ALA A 343 -15.39 -15.27 -8.35
CA ALA A 343 -14.08 -14.73 -8.67
C ALA A 343 -13.51 -15.31 -9.97
N LYS A 344 -13.09 -14.40 -10.86
CA LYS A 344 -12.33 -14.69 -12.08
C LYS A 344 -10.87 -14.29 -11.97
N LEU A 345 -10.56 -13.30 -11.13
CA LEU A 345 -9.22 -12.78 -10.91
C LEU A 345 -8.88 -12.83 -9.43
N MET A 346 -7.62 -13.14 -9.12
CA MET A 346 -7.08 -12.99 -7.77
C MET A 346 -5.86 -12.10 -7.79
N TYR A 347 -5.91 -11.01 -7.04
CA TYR A 347 -4.78 -10.12 -6.80
C TYR A 347 -4.20 -10.40 -5.42
N VAL A 348 -2.91 -10.67 -5.36
CA VAL A 348 -2.18 -10.93 -4.12
C VAL A 348 -1.15 -9.83 -3.93
N MET A 349 -1.33 -8.98 -2.93
CA MET A 349 -0.42 -7.89 -2.62
C MET A 349 0.68 -8.39 -1.66
N VAL A 350 1.92 -8.09 -2.02
CA VAL A 350 3.15 -8.34 -1.24
C VAL A 350 4.00 -7.09 -1.30
N GLY A 351 4.63 -6.70 -0.19
CA GLY A 351 5.44 -5.47 -0.13
C GLY A 351 6.64 -5.55 -1.08
N VAL A 352 7.48 -6.55 -0.85
CA VAL A 352 8.69 -6.82 -1.64
C VAL A 352 8.41 -7.84 -2.77
N PRO A 353 8.90 -7.63 -4.00
CA PRO A 353 8.61 -8.48 -5.16
C PRO A 353 9.27 -9.87 -5.07
N PRO A 354 8.51 -10.99 -5.10
CA PRO A 354 9.09 -12.33 -5.10
C PRO A 354 9.68 -12.77 -6.44
N VAL A 355 9.22 -12.20 -7.56
CA VAL A 355 9.83 -12.33 -8.89
C VAL A 355 10.71 -11.11 -9.14
N TYR A 356 11.96 -11.17 -8.70
CA TYR A 356 12.93 -10.08 -8.85
C TYR A 356 14.34 -10.62 -9.09
N GLN A 357 15.31 -9.72 -9.31
CA GLN A 357 16.71 -10.10 -9.51
C GLN A 357 17.27 -10.87 -8.29
N ARG A 358 18.21 -11.76 -8.54
CA ARG A 358 18.78 -12.68 -7.54
C ARG A 358 20.26 -12.41 -7.35
N PHE A 359 20.73 -12.36 -6.11
CA PHE A 359 22.15 -12.18 -5.83
C PHE A 359 22.84 -13.55 -5.73
N GLU A 360 24.08 -13.63 -6.19
CA GLU A 360 24.88 -14.85 -6.02
C GLU A 360 25.11 -15.13 -4.53
N HIS A 361 24.81 -16.35 -4.07
CA HIS A 361 24.83 -16.72 -2.65
C HIS A 361 26.19 -16.47 -1.96
N SER A 362 27.29 -16.53 -2.72
CA SER A 362 28.64 -16.23 -2.21
C SER A 362 28.88 -14.74 -1.99
N LEU A 363 28.35 -13.88 -2.86
CA LEU A 363 28.39 -12.42 -2.72
C LEU A 363 27.41 -11.96 -1.65
N GLU A 364 26.22 -12.57 -1.58
CA GLU A 364 25.25 -12.36 -0.50
C GLU A 364 25.95 -12.56 0.85
N LYS A 365 26.60 -13.71 1.10
CA LYS A 365 27.30 -13.97 2.37
C LYS A 365 28.39 -12.95 2.71
N VAL A 366 29.13 -12.42 1.74
CA VAL A 366 30.18 -11.41 1.97
C VAL A 366 29.55 -10.06 2.29
N LEU A 367 28.53 -9.64 1.54
CA LEU A 367 27.80 -8.40 1.77
C LEU A 367 27.01 -8.45 3.09
N LEU A 368 26.49 -9.62 3.46
CA LEU A 368 25.81 -9.86 4.74
C LEU A 368 26.74 -9.69 5.95
N LEU A 369 28.04 -10.00 5.83
CA LEU A 369 29.02 -9.77 6.90
C LEU A 369 29.29 -8.27 7.10
N GLU A 370 29.24 -7.47 6.04
CA GLU A 370 29.38 -6.00 6.09
C GLU A 370 28.07 -5.29 6.51
N ALA A 371 26.92 -5.94 6.30
CA ALA A 371 25.58 -5.47 6.68
C ALA A 371 25.26 -5.63 8.18
N ASN A 372 26.11 -6.32 8.95
CA ASN A 372 25.99 -6.40 10.43
C ASN A 372 26.32 -5.07 11.14
N ASN A 373 26.63 -4.02 10.37
CA ASN A 373 26.75 -2.67 10.89
C ASN A 373 25.44 -1.93 10.62
N PRO A 374 24.65 -1.54 11.64
CA PRO A 374 23.41 -0.76 11.47
C PRO A 374 23.62 0.62 10.78
N LYS A 375 24.87 0.99 10.48
CA LYS A 375 25.24 2.16 9.66
C LYS A 375 25.22 1.90 8.14
N ASN A 376 25.03 0.65 7.71
CA ASN A 376 25.06 0.23 6.30
C ASN A 376 23.66 -0.20 5.80
N GLY A 377 22.64 0.64 6.01
CA GLY A 377 21.25 0.43 5.54
C GLY A 377 21.06 0.52 4.02
N ASN A 378 22.05 0.10 3.23
CA ASN A 378 21.88 -0.18 1.79
C ASN A 378 22.07 -1.70 1.50
N LEU A 379 22.29 -2.51 2.54
CA LEU A 379 22.58 -3.95 2.45
C LEU A 379 21.55 -4.81 3.21
N ASP A 380 20.69 -4.18 4.01
CA ASP A 380 19.42 -4.72 4.50
C ASP A 380 18.46 -5.06 3.35
N ASP A 381 18.39 -4.22 2.31
CA ASP A 381 17.63 -4.51 1.08
C ASP A 381 17.89 -5.93 0.54
N LEU A 382 19.14 -6.41 0.63
CA LEU A 382 19.53 -7.74 0.17
C LEU A 382 18.96 -8.87 1.03
N ARG A 383 18.72 -8.62 2.32
CA ARG A 383 18.07 -9.53 3.28
C ARG A 383 16.56 -9.48 3.16
N ASP A 384 16.02 -8.32 2.79
CA ASP A 384 14.58 -8.06 2.71
C ASP A 384 13.90 -8.83 1.58
N HIS A 385 14.65 -9.15 0.53
CA HIS A 385 14.14 -9.88 -0.62
C HIS A 385 13.76 -11.33 -0.34
N TRP A 386 12.65 -11.76 -0.93
CA TRP A 386 12.23 -13.17 -1.03
C TRP A 386 13.27 -14.09 -1.69
N ASN A 387 14.23 -13.50 -2.42
CA ASN A 387 15.33 -14.21 -3.07
C ASN A 387 16.56 -14.38 -2.17
N ALA A 388 16.56 -13.82 -0.96
CA ALA A 388 17.61 -14.10 0.01
C ALA A 388 17.61 -15.58 0.37
N SER A 389 18.79 -16.16 0.54
CA SER A 389 18.99 -17.60 0.73
C SER A 389 18.14 -18.23 1.85
N HIS A 390 17.81 -17.46 2.89
CA HIS A 390 17.00 -17.89 4.03
C HIS A 390 15.48 -17.73 3.83
N HIS A 391 15.04 -17.05 2.77
CA HIS A 391 13.64 -16.82 2.43
C HIS A 391 13.16 -17.61 1.20
N GLU A 392 14.07 -18.25 0.44
CA GLU A 392 13.73 -19.01 -0.78
C GLU A 392 12.64 -20.06 -0.54
N ALA A 393 12.66 -20.76 0.60
CA ALA A 393 11.65 -21.76 0.92
C ALA A 393 10.24 -21.17 1.10
N GLU A 394 10.13 -19.95 1.64
CA GLU A 394 8.87 -19.23 1.77
C GLU A 394 8.40 -18.67 0.43
N ARG A 395 9.32 -18.18 -0.41
CA ARG A 395 9.04 -17.76 -1.79
C ARG A 395 8.47 -18.92 -2.60
N ASP A 396 9.10 -20.09 -2.53
CA ASP A 396 8.65 -21.25 -3.27
C ASP A 396 7.29 -21.73 -2.76
N ARG A 397 7.05 -21.67 -1.44
CA ARG A 397 5.73 -21.94 -0.84
C ARG A 397 4.65 -21.00 -1.38
N LEU A 398 4.94 -19.70 -1.52
CA LEU A 398 4.01 -18.73 -2.13
C LEU A 398 3.62 -19.19 -3.53
N PHE A 399 4.61 -19.45 -4.37
CA PHE A 399 4.38 -19.81 -5.77
C PHE A 399 3.60 -21.12 -5.92
N TYR A 400 3.92 -22.15 -5.14
CA TYR A 400 3.13 -23.39 -5.16
C TYR A 400 1.69 -23.19 -4.67
N SER A 401 1.49 -22.36 -3.65
CA SER A 401 0.15 -22.08 -3.13
C SER A 401 -0.71 -21.36 -4.18
N LEU A 402 -0.11 -20.42 -4.92
CA LEU A 402 -0.79 -19.69 -5.99
C LEU A 402 -0.99 -20.53 -7.27
N ASP A 403 -0.02 -21.37 -7.66
CA ASP A 403 -0.20 -22.30 -8.80
C ASP A 403 -1.30 -23.35 -8.50
N ALA A 404 -1.43 -23.78 -7.24
CA ALA A 404 -2.45 -24.76 -6.83
C ALA A 404 -3.89 -24.27 -7.05
N ILE A 405 -4.16 -22.98 -6.84
CA ILE A 405 -5.49 -22.38 -7.07
C ILE A 405 -5.70 -21.98 -8.53
N ASN A 406 -4.65 -21.91 -9.34
CA ASN A 406 -4.70 -21.34 -10.68
C ASN A 406 -5.61 -22.14 -11.63
N ALA A 407 -5.90 -23.41 -11.30
CA ALA A 407 -6.89 -24.21 -12.04
C ALA A 407 -8.35 -23.80 -11.78
N GLN A 408 -8.63 -23.11 -10.68
CA GLN A 408 -9.98 -22.72 -10.23
C GLN A 408 -10.37 -21.29 -10.64
N ILE A 409 -9.40 -20.50 -11.10
CA ILE A 409 -9.59 -19.08 -11.43
C ILE A 409 -8.95 -18.74 -12.78
N GLU A 410 -9.35 -17.66 -13.45
CA GLU A 410 -8.85 -17.34 -14.79
C GLU A 410 -7.40 -16.82 -14.74
N LYS A 411 -7.09 -15.90 -13.80
CA LYS A 411 -5.74 -15.33 -13.64
C LYS A 411 -5.43 -15.04 -12.17
N VAL A 412 -4.17 -15.25 -11.79
CA VAL A 412 -3.60 -14.80 -10.51
C VAL A 412 -2.50 -13.78 -10.80
N VAL A 413 -2.53 -12.66 -10.08
CA VAL A 413 -1.56 -11.57 -10.20
C VAL A 413 -1.02 -11.21 -8.83
N ILE A 414 0.31 -11.26 -8.69
CA ILE A 414 1.03 -10.69 -7.57
C ILE A 414 1.25 -9.20 -7.84
N LEU A 415 0.85 -8.33 -6.92
CA LEU A 415 1.08 -6.89 -6.98
C LEU A 415 2.16 -6.55 -5.94
N SER A 416 3.24 -5.90 -6.37
CA SER A 416 4.44 -5.72 -5.54
C SER A 416 5.15 -4.37 -5.73
N GLY A 417 5.90 -3.97 -4.70
CA GLY A 417 6.44 -2.63 -4.52
C GLY A 417 7.91 -2.60 -4.13
N ASP A 418 8.27 -1.73 -3.18
CA ASP A 418 9.58 -1.61 -2.52
C ASP A 418 10.77 -1.15 -3.39
N VAL A 419 11.00 -1.76 -4.54
CA VAL A 419 12.28 -1.66 -5.30
C VAL A 419 12.47 -0.42 -6.18
N HIS A 420 11.57 0.58 -6.07
CA HIS A 420 11.57 1.86 -6.81
C HIS A 420 11.71 1.75 -8.34
N VAL A 421 11.27 0.63 -8.92
CA VAL A 421 11.15 0.41 -10.37
C VAL A 421 9.81 -0.21 -10.75
N GLY A 422 9.37 0.00 -11.98
CA GLY A 422 8.32 -0.80 -12.60
C GLY A 422 8.90 -2.08 -13.21
N GLY A 423 8.16 -3.17 -13.18
CA GLY A 423 8.67 -4.48 -13.62
C GLY A 423 7.56 -5.51 -13.84
N PHE A 424 7.83 -6.51 -14.66
CA PHE A 424 6.88 -7.57 -14.95
C PHE A 424 7.53 -8.94 -14.82
N GLY A 425 6.83 -9.86 -14.13
CA GLY A 425 7.30 -11.20 -13.84
C GLY A 425 6.27 -12.24 -14.20
N GLN A 426 6.73 -13.46 -14.46
CA GLN A 426 5.90 -14.63 -14.70
C GLN A 426 6.44 -15.82 -13.91
N VAL A 427 5.55 -16.55 -13.25
CA VAL A 427 5.83 -17.88 -12.69
C VAL A 427 5.01 -18.88 -13.50
N LYS A 428 5.70 -19.66 -14.33
CA LYS A 428 5.10 -20.67 -15.20
C LYS A 428 5.04 -21.99 -14.46
N GLY A 429 3.83 -22.40 -14.07
CA GLY A 429 3.53 -23.72 -13.54
C GLY A 429 2.49 -24.43 -14.41
N LYS A 430 1.43 -24.97 -13.79
CA LYS A 430 0.27 -25.51 -14.53
C LYS A 430 -0.43 -24.44 -15.34
N ARG A 431 -0.48 -23.22 -14.78
CA ARG A 431 -0.87 -21.98 -15.44
C ARG A 431 0.10 -20.89 -15.02
N THR A 432 0.12 -19.78 -15.74
CA THR A 432 1.02 -18.66 -15.41
C THR A 432 0.43 -17.84 -14.27
N VAL A 433 1.22 -17.62 -13.21
CA VAL A 433 0.99 -16.56 -12.23
C VAL A 433 1.78 -15.35 -12.69
N TYR A 434 1.16 -14.17 -12.73
CA TYR A 434 1.81 -12.94 -13.15
C TYR A 434 2.28 -12.15 -11.94
N GLN A 435 3.33 -11.35 -12.09
CA GLN A 435 3.70 -10.34 -11.11
C GLN A 435 3.82 -8.97 -11.79
N LEU A 436 3.20 -7.98 -11.17
CA LEU A 436 3.33 -6.57 -11.50
C LEU A 436 4.11 -5.86 -10.40
N ILE A 437 5.18 -5.17 -10.78
CA ILE A 437 5.92 -4.25 -9.91
C ILE A 437 5.58 -2.82 -10.33
N SER A 438 5.14 -2.01 -9.37
CA SER A 438 4.84 -0.59 -9.59
C SER A 438 5.34 0.26 -8.44
N SER A 439 6.65 0.50 -8.43
CA SER A 439 7.31 1.39 -7.48
C SER A 439 8.20 2.38 -8.25
N ALA A 440 8.35 3.65 -7.86
CA ALA A 440 7.70 4.31 -6.74
C ALA A 440 6.71 5.40 -7.21
N LEU A 441 5.68 5.66 -6.40
CA LEU A 441 4.75 6.78 -6.60
C LEU A 441 5.45 8.13 -6.43
N GLN A 442 6.38 8.24 -5.48
CA GLN A 442 7.02 9.50 -5.13
C GLN A 442 8.55 9.44 -5.10
N TYR A 443 9.15 8.36 -4.60
CA TYR A 443 10.61 8.18 -4.61
C TYR A 443 11.17 8.07 -6.03
N THR A 444 12.32 8.66 -6.29
CA THR A 444 13.00 8.47 -7.57
C THR A 444 13.60 7.08 -7.66
N ALA A 445 13.64 6.52 -8.87
CA ALA A 445 14.35 5.27 -9.11
C ALA A 445 15.82 5.35 -8.65
N PRO A 446 16.46 4.21 -8.30
CA PRO A 446 17.83 4.21 -7.83
C PRO A 446 18.77 4.85 -8.84
N SER A 447 19.83 5.52 -8.39
CA SER A 447 20.78 6.21 -9.29
C SER A 447 21.37 5.26 -10.35
N LEU A 448 21.70 5.74 -11.55
CA LEU A 448 22.25 4.88 -12.61
C LEU A 448 23.52 4.13 -12.18
N PRO A 449 24.51 4.75 -11.50
CA PRO A 449 25.67 4.02 -11.00
C PRO A 449 25.31 2.92 -10.01
N PHE A 450 24.42 3.19 -9.05
CA PHE A 450 23.95 2.20 -8.09
C PHE A 450 23.24 1.04 -8.79
N TRP A 451 22.33 1.35 -9.72
CA TRP A 451 21.61 0.37 -10.51
C TRP A 451 22.54 -0.54 -11.34
N LEU A 452 23.55 0.03 -11.99
CA LEU A 452 24.54 -0.74 -12.76
C LEU A 452 25.38 -1.63 -11.83
N GLY A 453 25.75 -1.14 -10.65
CA GLY A 453 26.42 -1.95 -9.62
C GLY A 453 25.56 -3.13 -9.18
N LEU A 454 24.30 -2.88 -8.85
CA LEU A 454 23.33 -3.90 -8.46
C LEU A 454 23.15 -4.98 -9.54
N ARG A 455 23.08 -4.56 -10.82
CA ARG A 455 23.00 -5.45 -11.98
C ARG A 455 24.27 -6.27 -12.21
N ALA A 456 25.44 -5.75 -11.83
CA ALA A 456 26.70 -6.47 -11.98
C ALA A 456 26.83 -7.63 -10.98
N ILE A 457 26.11 -7.57 -9.86
CA ILE A 457 26.16 -8.57 -8.77
C ILE A 457 24.88 -9.40 -8.66
N SER A 458 23.92 -9.21 -9.56
CA SER A 458 22.66 -9.94 -9.59
C SER A 458 22.38 -10.59 -10.95
N SER A 459 21.51 -11.58 -10.94
CA SER A 459 21.08 -12.34 -12.09
C SER A 459 19.57 -12.23 -12.26
N THR A 460 19.16 -12.05 -13.52
CA THR A 460 17.75 -12.07 -13.95
C THR A 460 17.47 -13.27 -14.87
N GLN A 461 18.42 -14.20 -14.95
CA GLN A 461 18.25 -15.44 -15.71
C GLN A 461 17.08 -16.27 -15.13
N PRO A 462 16.32 -16.96 -15.99
CA PRO A 462 15.23 -17.82 -15.54
C PRO A 462 15.66 -18.78 -14.44
N LEU A 463 14.78 -18.98 -13.46
CA LEU A 463 15.00 -19.90 -12.34
C LEU A 463 13.98 -21.04 -12.40
N SER A 464 14.47 -22.27 -12.38
CA SER A 464 13.65 -23.46 -12.21
C SER A 464 13.60 -23.89 -10.75
N ILE A 465 12.40 -24.16 -10.24
CA ILE A 465 12.17 -24.67 -8.88
C ILE A 465 11.72 -26.13 -8.95
N HIS A 466 12.36 -26.98 -8.13
CA HIS A 466 12.12 -28.42 -7.96
C HIS A 466 11.81 -29.18 -9.27
N GLU A 467 12.86 -29.58 -9.99
CA GLU A 467 12.77 -30.38 -11.23
C GLU A 467 11.88 -29.72 -12.30
N ASP A 468 12.06 -28.41 -12.51
CA ASP A 468 11.34 -27.62 -13.52
C ASP A 468 9.81 -27.54 -13.33
N ARG A 469 9.29 -27.89 -12.14
CA ARG A 469 7.84 -27.79 -11.86
C ARG A 469 7.32 -26.36 -11.95
N LEU A 470 8.13 -25.39 -11.55
CA LEU A 470 7.86 -23.97 -11.74
C LEU A 470 9.06 -23.31 -12.39
N GLN A 471 8.81 -22.40 -13.34
CA GLN A 471 9.84 -21.55 -13.93
C GLN A 471 9.53 -20.08 -13.69
N ILE A 472 10.46 -19.35 -13.11
CA ILE A 472 10.36 -17.93 -12.84
C ILE A 472 11.08 -17.16 -13.94
N HIS A 473 10.39 -16.18 -14.51
CA HIS A 473 10.89 -15.33 -15.58
C HIS A 473 10.66 -13.87 -15.21
N ILE A 474 11.72 -13.07 -15.23
CA ILE A 474 11.57 -11.62 -15.37
C ILE A 474 11.36 -11.35 -16.85
N VAL A 475 10.29 -10.63 -17.17
CA VAL A 475 9.92 -10.33 -18.54
C VAL A 475 10.28 -8.89 -18.82
N PRO A 476 10.93 -8.59 -19.95
CA PRO A 476 11.12 -7.23 -20.41
C PRO A 476 9.81 -6.46 -20.38
N VAL A 477 9.76 -5.36 -19.64
CA VAL A 477 8.70 -4.38 -19.78
C VAL A 477 8.89 -3.74 -21.17
N PRO A 478 7.99 -3.94 -22.14
CA PRO A 478 8.22 -3.64 -23.56
C PRO A 478 8.09 -2.13 -23.82
N VAL A 479 9.00 -1.35 -23.24
CA VAL A 479 8.86 0.09 -23.10
C VAL A 479 10.24 0.76 -23.13
N ALA A 480 10.41 1.73 -24.02
CA ALA A 480 11.48 2.75 -24.00
C ALA A 480 12.93 2.24 -23.80
N ASN A 481 13.36 1.23 -24.56
CA ASN A 481 14.71 0.63 -24.47
C ASN A 481 15.06 0.08 -23.07
N ALA A 482 14.08 -0.08 -22.16
CA ALA A 482 14.27 -0.77 -20.91
C ALA A 482 14.34 -2.27 -21.20
N ASN A 483 15.50 -2.87 -20.97
CA ASN A 483 15.66 -4.30 -21.23
C ASN A 483 14.82 -5.16 -20.26
N GLU A 484 14.53 -4.69 -19.04
CA GLU A 484 13.85 -5.48 -18.00
C GLU A 484 12.98 -4.66 -17.02
N TYR A 485 13.43 -3.47 -16.61
CA TYR A 485 12.76 -2.64 -15.59
C TYR A 485 12.54 -1.19 -16.03
N LEU A 486 11.38 -0.64 -15.66
CA LEU A 486 11.02 0.77 -15.83
C LEU A 486 11.59 1.60 -14.67
N ARG A 487 12.74 2.24 -14.88
CA ARG A 487 13.44 3.05 -13.86
C ARG A 487 12.94 4.48 -13.77
N MET A 488 11.66 4.63 -13.49
CA MET A 488 10.99 5.93 -13.38
C MET A 488 9.89 5.85 -12.34
N ARG A 489 9.48 7.00 -11.77
CA ARG A 489 8.28 7.03 -10.94
C ARG A 489 7.09 6.58 -11.76
N ASN A 490 6.23 5.76 -11.18
CA ASN A 490 5.10 5.19 -11.90
C ASN A 490 3.97 4.77 -10.94
N PHE A 491 2.77 4.71 -11.50
CA PHE A 491 1.70 3.85 -10.99
C PHE A 491 1.29 2.91 -12.11
N ALA A 492 0.69 1.78 -11.76
CA ALA A 492 0.15 0.85 -12.74
C ALA A 492 -1.36 0.72 -12.59
N TRP A 493 -2.03 0.24 -13.63
CA TRP A 493 -3.44 -0.14 -13.52
C TRP A 493 -3.74 -1.39 -14.33
N LEU A 494 -4.71 -2.14 -13.82
CA LEU A 494 -5.16 -3.41 -14.36
C LEU A 494 -6.65 -3.33 -14.69
N GLN A 495 -7.03 -3.98 -15.80
CA GLN A 495 -8.43 -4.15 -16.17
C GLN A 495 -8.60 -5.38 -17.06
N LEU A 496 -9.61 -6.20 -16.79
CA LEU A 496 -10.04 -7.25 -17.71
C LEU A 496 -10.80 -6.61 -18.87
N GLY A 497 -10.21 -6.65 -20.07
CA GLY A 497 -10.81 -6.10 -21.27
C GLY A 497 -12.00 -6.91 -21.76
N THR A 498 -12.77 -6.33 -22.67
CA THR A 498 -13.87 -7.03 -23.38
C THR A 498 -13.37 -8.14 -24.31
N ASP A 499 -12.07 -8.15 -24.59
CA ASP A 499 -11.33 -9.18 -25.32
C ASP A 499 -10.90 -10.37 -24.44
N ASN A 500 -11.31 -10.38 -23.16
CA ASN A 500 -10.91 -11.34 -22.12
C ASN A 500 -9.41 -11.36 -21.82
N TYR A 501 -8.66 -10.32 -22.23
CA TYR A 501 -7.28 -10.14 -21.81
C TYR A 501 -7.20 -9.29 -20.56
N LEU A 502 -6.28 -9.65 -19.66
CA LEU A 502 -5.93 -8.80 -18.53
C LEU A 502 -4.85 -7.82 -18.97
N TRP A 503 -5.22 -6.54 -19.01
CA TRP A 503 -4.33 -5.46 -19.43
C TRP A 503 -3.53 -4.94 -18.24
N PHE A 504 -2.23 -4.75 -18.43
CA PHE A 504 -1.32 -4.16 -17.45
C PHE A 504 -0.74 -2.88 -18.03
N ASN A 505 -0.90 -1.75 -17.34
CA ASN A 505 -0.53 -0.45 -17.91
C ASN A 505 0.20 0.37 -16.87
N TRP A 506 1.39 0.86 -17.20
CA TRP A 506 2.15 1.78 -16.37
C TRP A 506 1.94 3.21 -16.86
N VAL A 507 1.74 4.12 -15.93
CA VAL A 507 1.78 5.56 -16.18
C VAL A 507 3.01 6.09 -15.47
N ALA A 508 4.02 6.45 -16.26
CA ALA A 508 5.31 6.94 -15.77
C ALA A 508 5.44 8.45 -15.97
N GLU A 509 6.52 9.05 -15.47
CA GLU A 509 6.77 10.49 -15.59
C GLU A 509 6.88 10.99 -17.03
N ASP A 510 7.38 10.15 -17.95
CA ASP A 510 7.57 10.50 -19.36
C ASP A 510 6.40 10.05 -20.28
N GLY A 511 5.34 9.42 -19.75
CA GLY A 511 4.16 9.03 -20.55
C GLY A 511 3.45 7.76 -20.09
N ILE A 512 2.47 7.28 -20.88
CA ILE A 512 1.73 6.04 -20.63
C ILE A 512 2.34 4.89 -21.43
N GLN A 513 2.43 3.73 -20.80
CA GLN A 513 3.11 2.54 -21.31
C GLN A 513 2.25 1.29 -21.06
N ARG A 514 2.13 0.37 -22.03
CA ARG A 514 1.13 -0.72 -22.02
C ARG A 514 1.74 -2.10 -22.23
N TYR A 515 1.23 -3.10 -21.51
CA TYR A 515 1.55 -4.53 -21.64
C TYR A 515 0.29 -5.38 -21.68
N LEU A 516 0.36 -6.51 -22.39
CA LEU A 516 -0.72 -7.46 -22.57
C LEU A 516 -0.32 -8.83 -22.02
N ALA A 517 -1.08 -9.37 -21.07
CA ALA A 517 -0.95 -10.78 -20.69
C ALA A 517 -2.04 -11.61 -21.37
N ARG A 518 -1.61 -12.64 -22.11
CA ARG A 518 -2.52 -13.62 -22.72
C ARG A 518 -3.00 -14.66 -21.73
#